data_AF-A0A7V3J9U3-F1
#
_entry.id   AF-A0A7V3J9U3-F1
#
_cell.length_a   1.000
_cell.length_b   1.000
_cell.length_c   1.000
_cell.angle_alpha   90.00
_cell.angle_beta   90.00
_cell.angle_gamma   90.00
#
_symmetry.space_group_name_H-M   'P 1'
#
loop_
_entity.id
_entity.type
_entity.pdbx_description
1 polymer ?
#
loop_
_entity_poly.entity_id
_entity_poly.type
_entity_poly.pdbx_seq_one_letter_code
_entity_poly.pdbx_strand_id
1 'polypeptide(L)'
;MKEKITIEKFEGKKISILGCGKSGLEAALALSKCNAKIFVSDIAEIKEEYKSVLIENHIEFEEKGHTDKVLNSDLIVVSPGVKPDIDILQRARNRKIEVLSELEVGYQLTAGKYIAITGTNGKSTVTELTYTLIKDFDKNSYIAGNIGDPLSMYAFEHGAFVLEVSSFQLKMIREFKPDMAAILNIDQDHLDWHPSFEDYVNSKARIFENQDENDLLILNYDDPVVRPLKNRAKSKVVFVSLEEKIEEGAYFDKNSGWVILTEQGREKPLFHVDDLKIRGIHNVFNAAVSTVFAYYYGIPIEMMREKLREFKGLPHRIEFVLEKNGIKFYDDSKGTNPHAVEWALRGFKEPVILIMGGEDKDLDFKPLINTVKSHCKHIIAIGKAKPKVVSTFSSHLPVTEASDMKDAVEKSFKLAEPGDVVLLSPGCASFDMFKNYKERGDVFQYWVRKLAEEN
;
A
#
# COMPACT_ATOMS: atom_id res chain seq x y z
N MET A 1 -1.51 8.63 -27.19
CA MET A 1 -0.79 7.40 -26.84
C MET A 1 0.68 7.79 -26.71
N LYS A 2 1.29 7.62 -25.53
CA LYS A 2 2.72 7.89 -25.35
C LYS A 2 3.48 6.65 -25.81
N GLU A 3 4.14 6.73 -26.96
CA GLU A 3 5.10 5.72 -27.41
C GLU A 3 6.39 5.91 -26.62
N LYS A 4 6.62 5.12 -25.57
CA LYS A 4 7.99 4.93 -25.08
C LYS A 4 8.23 3.48 -24.75
N ILE A 5 8.97 2.82 -25.63
CA ILE A 5 9.78 1.66 -25.28
C ILE A 5 11.19 2.04 -25.74
N THR A 6 12.01 2.54 -24.83
CA THR A 6 13.34 3.07 -25.17
C THR A 6 14.43 2.02 -24.96
N ILE A 7 14.47 1.00 -25.82
CA ILE A 7 15.57 0.02 -25.86
C ILE A 7 16.91 0.73 -26.10
N GLU A 8 16.95 1.65 -27.07
CA GLU A 8 18.15 2.42 -27.44
C GLU A 8 18.74 3.24 -26.28
N LYS A 9 17.93 3.62 -25.28
CA LYS A 9 18.40 4.41 -24.13
C LYS A 9 19.35 3.61 -23.23
N PHE A 10 19.20 2.29 -23.20
CA PHE A 10 19.96 1.39 -22.33
C PHE A 10 21.00 0.55 -23.08
N GLU A 11 20.92 0.49 -24.41
CA GLU A 11 21.84 -0.27 -25.24
C GLU A 11 23.31 0.08 -24.97
N GLY A 12 24.12 -0.95 -24.70
CA GLY A 12 25.55 -0.83 -24.46
C GLY A 12 25.95 -0.21 -23.11
N LYS A 13 25.01 0.35 -22.34
CA LYS A 13 25.29 0.92 -21.02
C LYS A 13 25.69 -0.14 -20.01
N LYS A 14 26.60 0.22 -19.10
CA LYS A 14 26.90 -0.57 -17.91
C LYS A 14 25.92 -0.18 -16.81
N ILE A 15 25.11 -1.13 -16.34
CA ILE A 15 24.08 -0.86 -15.35
C ILE A 15 24.31 -1.76 -14.15
N SER A 16 24.42 -1.16 -12.96
CA SER A 16 24.44 -1.92 -11.71
C SER A 16 23.07 -1.95 -11.07
N ILE A 17 22.62 -3.13 -10.65
CA ILE A 17 21.38 -3.32 -9.90
C ILE A 17 21.73 -3.53 -8.44
N LEU A 18 21.20 -2.70 -7.55
CA LEU A 18 21.36 -2.83 -6.11
C LEU A 18 20.15 -3.53 -5.49
N GLY A 19 20.40 -4.69 -4.89
CA GLY A 19 19.42 -5.62 -4.35
C GLY A 19 18.91 -6.61 -5.41
N CYS A 20 18.89 -7.89 -5.05
CA CYS A 20 18.48 -9.03 -5.87
C CYS A 20 17.26 -9.75 -5.26
N GLY A 21 16.26 -8.96 -4.84
CA GLY A 21 14.90 -9.47 -4.67
C GLY A 21 14.19 -9.59 -6.02
N LYS A 22 12.88 -9.94 -6.01
CA LYS A 22 12.06 -10.02 -7.23
C LYS A 22 12.19 -8.77 -8.12
N SER A 23 12.10 -7.56 -7.55
CA SER A 23 12.25 -6.31 -8.31
C SER A 23 13.62 -6.15 -8.99
N GLY A 24 14.70 -6.45 -8.27
CA GLY A 24 16.05 -6.34 -8.83
C GLY A 24 16.32 -7.37 -9.92
N LEU A 25 15.86 -8.61 -9.73
CA LEU A 25 15.99 -9.66 -10.72
C LEU A 25 15.24 -9.31 -12.01
N GLU A 26 13.97 -8.90 -11.92
CA GLU A 26 13.18 -8.54 -13.11
C GLU A 26 13.75 -7.32 -13.83
N ALA A 27 14.25 -6.31 -13.09
CA ALA A 27 14.96 -5.18 -13.68
C ALA A 27 16.24 -5.61 -14.43
N ALA A 28 17.02 -6.53 -13.84
CA ALA A 28 18.22 -7.07 -14.46
C ALA A 28 17.90 -7.80 -15.77
N LEU A 29 16.86 -8.64 -15.77
CA LEU A 29 16.40 -9.37 -16.96
C LEU A 29 15.86 -8.43 -18.04
N ALA A 30 15.04 -7.45 -17.67
CA ALA A 30 14.47 -6.48 -18.61
C ALA A 30 15.55 -5.63 -19.30
N LEU A 31 16.54 -5.17 -18.54
CA LEU A 31 17.64 -4.37 -19.08
C LEU A 31 18.64 -5.21 -19.88
N SER A 32 18.84 -6.48 -19.51
CA SER A 32 19.64 -7.42 -20.32
C SER A 32 19.05 -7.59 -21.73
N LYS A 33 17.71 -7.67 -21.84
CA LYS A 33 17.00 -7.67 -23.15
C LYS A 33 17.19 -6.37 -23.95
N CYS A 34 17.61 -5.28 -23.32
CA CYS A 34 17.97 -4.03 -23.99
C CYS A 34 19.44 -3.99 -24.45
N ASN A 35 20.18 -5.11 -24.43
CA ASN A 35 21.61 -5.19 -24.72
C ASN A 35 22.48 -4.33 -23.77
N ALA A 36 22.02 -4.09 -22.54
CA ALA A 36 22.83 -3.46 -21.50
C ALA A 36 23.75 -4.48 -20.81
N LYS A 37 24.88 -4.01 -20.29
CA LYS A 37 25.83 -4.82 -19.51
C LYS A 37 25.45 -4.75 -18.03
N ILE A 38 24.86 -5.81 -17.53
CA ILE A 38 24.27 -5.83 -16.18
C ILE A 38 25.24 -6.41 -15.16
N PHE A 39 25.30 -5.77 -13.99
CA PHE A 39 25.94 -6.28 -12.79
C PHE A 39 24.97 -6.20 -11.60
N VAL A 40 24.70 -7.30 -10.92
CA VAL A 40 23.81 -7.33 -9.75
C VAL A 40 24.62 -7.39 -8.46
N SER A 41 24.26 -6.59 -7.46
CA SER A 41 24.95 -6.57 -6.16
C SER A 41 23.94 -6.55 -5.03
N ASP A 42 24.07 -7.52 -4.11
CA ASP A 42 23.23 -7.62 -2.91
C ASP A 42 24.07 -7.60 -1.63
N ILE A 43 23.56 -6.89 -0.62
CA ILE A 43 24.16 -6.86 0.71
C ILE A 43 23.97 -8.19 1.45
N ALA A 44 22.90 -8.91 1.13
CA ALA A 44 22.58 -10.21 1.67
C ALA A 44 23.11 -11.33 0.76
N GLU A 45 22.95 -12.57 1.23
CA GLU A 45 23.08 -13.75 0.37
C GLU A 45 21.90 -13.81 -0.60
N ILE A 46 22.19 -13.94 -1.89
CA ILE A 46 21.17 -14.06 -2.92
C ILE A 46 20.57 -15.46 -2.84
N LYS A 47 19.25 -15.57 -2.98
CA LYS A 47 18.59 -16.87 -3.00
C LYS A 47 19.06 -17.71 -4.20
N GLU A 48 19.26 -19.00 -3.99
CA GLU A 48 19.72 -19.92 -5.05
C GLU A 48 18.82 -19.88 -6.30
N GLU A 49 17.50 -19.79 -6.12
CA GLU A 49 16.53 -19.65 -7.23
C GLU A 49 16.80 -18.42 -8.11
N TYR A 50 17.30 -17.31 -7.55
CA TYR A 50 17.65 -16.11 -8.29
C TYR A 50 19.05 -16.19 -8.88
N LYS A 51 20.01 -16.81 -8.17
CA LYS A 51 21.36 -17.06 -8.71
C LYS A 51 21.30 -17.90 -9.98
N SER A 52 20.51 -18.97 -9.99
CA SER A 52 20.33 -19.82 -11.17
C SER A 52 19.88 -19.00 -12.38
N VAL A 53 18.88 -18.12 -12.20
CA VAL A 53 18.38 -17.24 -13.27
C VAL A 53 19.46 -16.27 -13.75
N LEU A 54 20.25 -15.66 -12.85
CA LEU A 54 21.34 -14.75 -13.23
C LEU A 54 22.42 -15.49 -14.03
N ILE A 55 22.80 -16.70 -13.62
CA ILE A 55 23.81 -17.53 -14.31
C ILE A 55 23.32 -17.94 -15.70
N GLU A 56 22.07 -18.41 -15.81
CA GLU A 56 21.44 -18.80 -17.08
C GLU A 56 21.38 -17.64 -18.08
N ASN A 57 21.22 -16.40 -17.60
CA ASN A 57 21.19 -15.20 -18.42
C ASN A 57 22.56 -14.52 -18.56
N HIS A 58 23.64 -15.15 -18.09
CA HIS A 58 25.01 -14.64 -18.13
C HIS A 58 25.17 -13.24 -17.49
N ILE A 59 24.43 -12.98 -16.41
CA ILE A 59 24.49 -11.73 -15.65
C ILE A 59 25.51 -11.90 -14.51
N GLU A 60 26.52 -11.03 -14.48
CA GLU A 60 27.50 -11.01 -13.38
C GLU A 60 26.84 -10.52 -12.09
N PHE A 61 27.19 -11.12 -10.96
CA PHE A 61 26.69 -10.70 -9.67
C PHE A 61 27.71 -10.81 -8.53
N GLU A 62 27.44 -10.10 -7.43
CA GLU A 62 28.07 -10.27 -6.14
C GLU A 62 27.01 -10.30 -5.02
N GLU A 63 27.38 -10.89 -3.88
CA GLU A 63 26.53 -11.01 -2.71
C GLU A 63 27.33 -10.77 -1.43
N LYS A 64 26.64 -10.61 -0.29
CA LYS A 64 27.24 -10.37 1.03
C LYS A 64 28.04 -9.07 1.11
N GLY A 65 27.72 -8.08 0.27
CA GLY A 65 28.41 -6.79 0.25
C GLY A 65 28.21 -6.01 -1.04
N HIS A 66 28.63 -4.75 -1.01
CA HIS A 66 28.68 -3.88 -2.19
C HIS A 66 30.13 -3.44 -2.42
N THR A 67 30.76 -3.93 -3.48
CA THR A 67 32.13 -3.55 -3.85
C THR A 67 32.15 -2.38 -4.83
N ASP A 68 33.34 -1.84 -5.10
CA ASP A 68 33.55 -0.76 -6.07
C ASP A 68 33.15 -1.15 -7.51
N LYS A 69 32.90 -2.44 -7.79
CA LYS A 69 32.32 -2.89 -9.06
C LYS A 69 31.00 -2.17 -9.38
N VAL A 70 30.16 -1.92 -8.37
CA VAL A 70 28.90 -1.18 -8.52
C VAL A 70 29.12 0.21 -9.13
N LEU A 71 30.23 0.87 -8.77
CA LEU A 71 30.56 2.22 -9.22
C LEU A 71 31.16 2.26 -10.63
N ASN A 72 31.42 1.10 -11.25
CA ASN A 72 31.86 0.98 -12.64
C ASN A 72 30.67 0.89 -13.61
N SER A 73 29.65 1.71 -13.36
CA SER A 73 28.39 1.75 -14.10
C SER A 73 28.06 3.17 -14.58
N ASP A 74 27.30 3.26 -15.67
CA ASP A 74 26.73 4.50 -16.18
C ASP A 74 25.43 4.86 -15.43
N LEU A 75 24.76 3.85 -14.88
CA LEU A 75 23.48 3.93 -14.18
C LEU A 75 23.42 2.88 -13.06
N ILE A 76 22.86 3.26 -11.92
CA ILE A 76 22.49 2.34 -10.84
C ILE A 76 20.97 2.28 -10.74
N VAL A 77 20.42 1.07 -10.70
CA VAL A 77 18.99 0.81 -10.45
C VAL A 77 18.83 0.22 -9.06
N VAL A 78 17.95 0.79 -8.26
CA VAL A 78 17.81 0.47 -6.85
C VAL A 78 16.48 -0.23 -6.59
N SER A 79 16.55 -1.40 -5.94
CA SER A 79 15.37 -2.09 -5.42
C SER A 79 14.74 -1.30 -4.25
N PRO A 80 13.40 -1.31 -4.08
CA PRO A 80 12.73 -0.48 -3.07
C PRO A 80 13.19 -0.66 -1.62
N GLY A 81 13.71 -1.84 -1.26
CA GLY A 81 14.17 -2.16 0.10
C GLY A 81 15.58 -1.65 0.44
N VAL A 82 16.33 -1.15 -0.55
CA VAL A 82 17.69 -0.65 -0.33
C VAL A 82 17.62 0.75 0.26
N LYS A 83 18.34 0.97 1.36
CA LYS A 83 18.39 2.29 2.01
C LYS A 83 19.13 3.31 1.15
N PRO A 84 18.64 4.56 1.05
CA PRO A 84 19.18 5.56 0.13
C PRO A 84 20.50 6.15 0.64
N ASP A 85 20.84 5.97 1.91
CA ASP A 85 21.98 6.57 2.60
C ASP A 85 23.17 5.62 2.76
N ILE A 86 23.11 4.40 2.18
CA ILE A 86 24.26 3.48 2.21
C ILE A 86 25.49 4.09 1.50
N ASP A 87 26.67 3.74 2.01
CA ASP A 87 27.96 4.26 1.55
C ASP A 87 28.14 4.19 0.01
N ILE A 88 27.79 3.05 -0.61
CA ILE A 88 27.96 2.87 -2.05
C ILE A 88 27.11 3.87 -2.86
N LEU A 89 25.89 4.18 -2.42
CA LEU A 89 25.02 5.17 -3.07
C LEU A 89 25.50 6.59 -2.82
N GLN A 90 26.06 6.89 -1.65
CA GLN A 90 26.71 8.19 -1.39
C GLN A 90 27.91 8.38 -2.33
N ARG A 91 28.76 7.36 -2.48
CA ARG A 91 29.90 7.39 -3.40
C ARG A 91 29.45 7.50 -4.87
N ALA A 92 28.37 6.83 -5.27
CA ALA A 92 27.78 6.98 -6.60
C ALA A 92 27.33 8.41 -6.89
N ARG A 93 26.65 9.06 -5.93
CA ARG A 93 26.25 10.48 -6.03
C ARG A 93 27.46 11.41 -6.17
N ASN A 94 28.52 11.18 -5.39
CA ASN A 94 29.76 11.96 -5.49
C ASN A 94 30.44 11.82 -6.87
N ARG A 95 30.30 10.65 -7.51
CA ARG A 95 30.75 10.39 -8.87
C ARG A 95 29.76 10.84 -9.95
N LYS A 96 28.60 11.41 -9.55
CA LYS A 96 27.50 11.82 -10.44
C LYS A 96 26.94 10.67 -11.30
N ILE A 97 27.03 9.44 -10.80
CA ILE A 97 26.38 8.28 -11.43
C ILE A 97 24.87 8.43 -11.19
N GLU A 98 24.08 8.25 -12.25
CA GLU A 98 22.63 8.32 -12.15
C GLU A 98 22.11 7.16 -11.29
N VAL A 99 21.14 7.44 -10.42
CA VAL A 99 20.52 6.45 -9.54
C VAL A 99 19.02 6.52 -9.72
N LEU A 100 18.41 5.45 -10.22
CA LEU A 100 16.98 5.34 -10.49
C LEU A 100 16.34 4.22 -9.67
N SER A 101 15.05 4.33 -9.39
CA SER A 101 14.28 3.20 -8.86
C SER A 101 13.95 2.20 -9.96
N GLU A 102 13.68 0.95 -9.56
CA GLU A 102 13.11 -0.05 -10.47
C GLU A 102 11.81 0.43 -11.14
N LEU A 103 10.96 1.16 -10.42
CA LEU A 103 9.72 1.73 -10.94
C LEU A 103 9.98 2.66 -12.14
N GLU A 104 10.99 3.52 -12.04
CA GLU A 104 11.38 4.43 -13.11
C GLU A 104 11.86 3.67 -14.35
N VAL A 105 12.66 2.61 -14.17
CA VAL A 105 13.11 1.76 -15.27
C VAL A 105 11.94 1.02 -15.91
N GLY A 106 11.07 0.40 -15.10
CA GLY A 106 9.87 -0.27 -15.60
C GLY A 106 8.97 0.67 -16.40
N TYR A 107 8.80 1.91 -15.95
CA TYR A 107 8.04 2.94 -16.66
C TYR A 107 8.68 3.31 -18.01
N GLN A 108 10.01 3.35 -18.11
CA GLN A 108 10.71 3.65 -19.37
C GLN A 108 10.71 2.48 -20.38
N LEU A 109 10.44 1.26 -19.90
CA LEU A 109 10.38 0.05 -20.70
C LEU A 109 8.95 -0.40 -21.02
N THR A 110 7.93 0.18 -20.40
CA THR A 110 6.51 -0.10 -20.67
C THR A 110 5.88 1.08 -21.41
N ALA A 111 4.74 0.85 -22.05
CA ALA A 111 3.97 1.93 -22.68
C ALA A 111 2.47 1.81 -22.37
N GLY A 112 1.76 2.93 -22.32
CA GLY A 112 0.30 2.92 -22.19
C GLY A 112 -0.22 3.92 -21.17
N LYS A 113 -1.18 3.49 -20.35
CA LYS A 113 -1.86 4.31 -19.34
C LYS A 113 -1.43 3.92 -17.94
N TYR A 114 -1.10 4.90 -17.11
CA TYR A 114 -0.61 4.65 -15.76
C TYR A 114 -1.51 5.29 -14.71
N ILE A 115 -2.00 4.47 -13.78
CA ILE A 115 -2.77 4.88 -12.62
C ILE A 115 -1.93 4.58 -11.37
N ALA A 116 -1.35 5.60 -10.73
CA ALA A 116 -0.42 5.41 -9.62
C ALA A 116 -1.05 5.81 -8.27
N ILE A 117 -0.98 4.92 -7.28
CA ILE A 117 -1.59 5.11 -5.97
C ILE A 117 -0.53 5.06 -4.88
N THR A 118 -0.44 6.12 -4.08
CA THR A 118 0.38 6.16 -2.87
C THR A 118 -0.39 6.66 -1.65
N GLY A 119 0.22 6.50 -0.48
CA GLY A 119 -0.34 6.84 0.82
C GLY A 119 0.33 6.04 1.94
N THR A 120 0.05 6.34 3.20
CA THR A 120 0.46 5.47 4.32
C THR A 120 -0.39 4.20 4.31
N ASN A 121 -1.72 4.35 4.28
CA ASN A 121 -2.70 3.25 4.31
C ASN A 121 -3.65 3.26 3.09
N GLY A 122 -4.37 2.16 2.87
CA GLY A 122 -5.38 2.03 1.81
C GLY A 122 -4.86 1.70 0.41
N LYS A 123 -3.55 1.87 0.13
CA LYS A 123 -2.95 1.71 -1.20
C LYS A 123 -3.39 0.43 -1.93
N SER A 124 -3.12 -0.73 -1.32
CA SER A 124 -3.41 -2.02 -1.97
C SER A 124 -4.89 -2.23 -2.25
N THR A 125 -5.76 -1.78 -1.34
CA THR A 125 -7.21 -1.88 -1.55
C THR A 125 -7.65 -1.02 -2.72
N VAL A 126 -7.15 0.22 -2.82
CA VAL A 126 -7.45 1.11 -3.94
C VAL A 126 -6.87 0.58 -5.25
N THR A 127 -5.64 0.05 -5.25
CA THR A 127 -5.01 -0.59 -6.42
C THR A 127 -5.84 -1.77 -6.91
N GLU A 128 -6.19 -2.72 -6.03
CA GLU A 128 -6.97 -3.90 -6.41
C GLU A 128 -8.38 -3.53 -6.87
N LEU A 129 -9.04 -2.60 -6.17
CA LEU A 129 -10.38 -2.18 -6.50
C LEU A 129 -10.41 -1.41 -7.83
N THR A 130 -9.45 -0.51 -8.05
CA THR A 130 -9.31 0.19 -9.33
C THR A 130 -9.06 -0.80 -10.47
N TYR A 131 -8.15 -1.76 -10.28
CA TYR A 131 -7.93 -2.83 -11.26
C TYR A 131 -9.20 -3.63 -11.54
N THR A 132 -9.95 -4.00 -10.51
CA THR A 132 -11.22 -4.74 -10.64
C THR A 132 -12.25 -3.95 -11.45
N LEU A 133 -12.29 -2.62 -11.30
CA LEU A 133 -13.20 -1.75 -12.05
C LEU A 133 -12.80 -1.60 -13.52
N ILE A 134 -11.51 -1.68 -13.86
CA ILE A 134 -11.03 -1.43 -15.23
C ILE A 134 -10.82 -2.69 -16.07
N LYS A 135 -10.48 -3.84 -15.45
CA LYS A 135 -9.94 -5.01 -16.19
C LYS A 135 -10.89 -5.63 -17.21
N ASP A 136 -12.20 -5.51 -16.97
CA ASP A 136 -13.22 -6.03 -17.89
C ASP A 136 -13.42 -5.09 -19.09
N PHE A 137 -13.07 -3.81 -18.94
CA PHE A 137 -13.13 -2.79 -19.99
C PHE A 137 -11.81 -2.72 -20.78
N ASP A 138 -10.67 -2.83 -20.09
CA ASP A 138 -9.34 -2.89 -20.68
C ASP A 138 -8.67 -4.21 -20.33
N LYS A 139 -8.76 -5.16 -21.28
CA LYS A 139 -8.24 -6.53 -21.11
C LYS A 139 -6.71 -6.58 -20.97
N ASN A 140 -6.01 -5.53 -21.40
CA ASN A 140 -4.56 -5.42 -21.27
C ASN A 140 -4.24 -4.51 -20.08
N SER A 141 -4.83 -4.82 -18.93
CA SER A 141 -4.54 -4.12 -17.68
C SER A 141 -3.77 -5.00 -16.71
N TYR A 142 -2.92 -4.38 -15.92
CA TYR A 142 -1.97 -5.05 -15.03
C TYR A 142 -1.93 -4.35 -13.68
N ILE A 143 -1.79 -5.13 -12.60
CA ILE A 143 -1.36 -4.61 -11.30
C ILE A 143 0.14 -4.74 -11.21
N ALA A 144 0.83 -3.66 -10.86
CA ALA A 144 2.27 -3.70 -10.63
C ALA A 144 2.73 -2.71 -9.54
N GLY A 145 4.03 -2.70 -9.28
CA GLY A 145 4.70 -1.74 -8.39
C GLY A 145 5.18 -2.38 -7.08
N ASN A 146 4.77 -1.81 -5.95
CA ASN A 146 5.22 -2.20 -4.62
C ASN A 146 4.62 -3.53 -4.12
N ILE A 147 3.44 -3.90 -4.63
CA ILE A 147 2.78 -5.18 -4.37
C ILE A 147 2.49 -5.86 -5.70
N GLY A 148 2.56 -7.19 -5.70
CA GLY A 148 2.35 -8.01 -6.90
C GLY A 148 3.65 -8.15 -7.69
N ASP A 149 3.60 -7.75 -8.95
CA ASP A 149 4.74 -7.80 -9.86
C ASP A 149 5.46 -6.45 -9.90
N PRO A 150 6.80 -6.43 -9.93
CA PRO A 150 7.54 -5.20 -10.22
C PRO A 150 7.20 -4.73 -11.64
N LEU A 151 7.21 -3.43 -11.89
CA LEU A 151 6.80 -2.89 -13.18
C LEU A 151 7.72 -3.37 -14.32
N SER A 152 9.01 -3.51 -14.03
CA SER A 152 10.01 -4.09 -14.94
C SER A 152 9.68 -5.49 -15.45
N MET A 153 8.85 -6.27 -14.73
CA MET A 153 8.40 -7.58 -15.22
C MET A 153 7.56 -7.48 -16.49
N TYR A 154 6.87 -6.35 -16.68
CA TYR A 154 6.08 -6.04 -17.86
C TYR A 154 6.87 -5.28 -18.92
N ALA A 155 8.20 -5.24 -18.85
CA ALA A 155 9.01 -4.57 -19.85
C ALA A 155 8.59 -4.99 -21.27
N PHE A 156 8.48 -4.00 -22.15
CA PHE A 156 8.04 -4.07 -23.54
C PHE A 156 6.53 -4.31 -23.75
N GLU A 157 5.74 -4.42 -22.69
CA GLU A 157 4.28 -4.53 -22.78
C GLU A 157 3.60 -3.16 -22.96
N HIS A 158 2.43 -3.20 -23.61
CA HIS A 158 1.55 -2.04 -23.74
C HIS A 158 0.20 -2.28 -23.05
N GLY A 159 -0.24 -1.37 -22.19
CA GLY A 159 -1.49 -1.56 -21.47
C GLY A 159 -1.85 -0.49 -20.44
N ALA A 160 -2.77 -0.85 -19.55
CA ALA A 160 -3.18 -0.04 -18.40
C ALA A 160 -2.53 -0.57 -17.12
N PHE A 161 -1.63 0.20 -16.54
CA PHE A 161 -0.89 -0.18 -15.35
C PHE A 161 -1.49 0.49 -14.11
N VAL A 162 -2.11 -0.30 -13.24
CA VAL A 162 -2.56 0.14 -11.92
C VAL A 162 -1.46 -0.14 -10.92
N LEU A 163 -0.80 0.91 -10.47
CA LEU A 163 0.44 0.85 -9.72
C LEU A 163 0.20 1.15 -8.24
N GLU A 164 0.51 0.19 -7.37
CA GLU A 164 0.77 0.53 -5.97
C GLU A 164 2.19 1.11 -5.87
N VAL A 165 2.34 2.33 -5.38
CA VAL A 165 3.64 3.00 -5.34
C VAL A 165 4.02 3.42 -3.92
N SER A 166 5.22 3.01 -3.47
CA SER A 166 5.78 3.39 -2.17
C SER A 166 6.56 4.71 -2.22
N SER A 167 6.79 5.34 -1.06
CA SER A 167 7.66 6.52 -0.95
C SER A 167 9.10 6.22 -1.36
N PHE A 168 9.57 4.99 -1.15
CA PHE A 168 10.92 4.55 -1.50
C PHE A 168 11.11 4.54 -3.02
N GLN A 169 10.15 3.97 -3.76
CA GLN A 169 10.17 3.96 -5.22
C GLN A 169 10.14 5.37 -5.80
N LEU A 170 9.30 6.25 -5.24
CA LEU A 170 9.14 7.63 -5.70
C LEU A 170 10.39 8.48 -5.45
N LYS A 171 11.21 8.15 -4.44
CA LYS A 171 12.39 8.98 -4.10
C LYS A 171 13.44 9.01 -5.20
N MET A 172 13.48 8.02 -6.09
CA MET A 172 14.48 7.90 -7.16
C MET A 172 13.84 7.87 -8.56
N ILE A 173 12.69 8.52 -8.74
CA ILE A 173 12.11 8.74 -10.08
C ILE A 173 12.75 9.94 -10.77
N ARG A 174 12.55 10.01 -12.09
CA ARG A 174 12.97 11.14 -12.93
C ARG A 174 11.92 11.51 -13.99
N GLU A 175 11.52 10.57 -14.83
CA GLU A 175 10.55 10.78 -15.92
C GLU A 175 9.17 10.17 -15.60
N PHE A 176 9.04 9.37 -14.54
CA PHE A 176 7.76 8.77 -14.13
C PHE A 176 6.64 9.83 -14.08
N LYS A 177 5.65 9.67 -14.97
CA LYS A 177 4.53 10.59 -15.17
C LYS A 177 3.24 9.79 -15.33
N PRO A 178 2.58 9.42 -14.23
CA PRO A 178 1.32 8.71 -14.32
C PRO A 178 0.22 9.60 -14.89
N ASP A 179 -0.62 9.07 -15.78
CA ASP A 179 -1.79 9.78 -16.32
C ASP A 179 -2.81 10.12 -15.23
N MET A 180 -2.91 9.26 -14.22
CA MET A 180 -3.74 9.49 -13.04
C MET A 180 -2.97 9.10 -11.78
N ALA A 181 -3.01 9.93 -10.74
CA ALA A 181 -2.34 9.67 -9.48
C ALA A 181 -3.26 9.90 -8.29
N ALA A 182 -3.02 9.21 -7.17
CA ALA A 182 -3.67 9.50 -5.90
C ALA A 182 -2.68 9.50 -4.74
N ILE A 183 -2.89 10.46 -3.82
CA ILE A 183 -2.30 10.42 -2.48
C ILE A 183 -3.45 10.26 -1.49
N LEU A 184 -3.56 9.06 -0.90
CA LEU A 184 -4.71 8.67 -0.08
C LEU A 184 -4.70 9.28 1.32
N ASN A 185 -3.53 9.36 1.95
CA ASN A 185 -3.30 9.86 3.31
C ASN A 185 -1.79 9.87 3.58
N ILE A 186 -1.33 10.73 4.49
CA ILE A 186 0.07 10.73 4.95
C ILE A 186 0.12 10.91 6.47
N ASP A 187 0.58 9.87 7.15
CA ASP A 187 0.88 9.88 8.58
C ASP A 187 2.23 9.19 8.86
N GLN A 188 2.79 9.39 10.05
CA GLN A 188 4.10 8.92 10.48
C GLN A 188 4.25 7.41 10.26
N ASP A 189 5.14 7.05 9.35
CA ASP A 189 5.56 5.68 9.06
C ASP A 189 6.98 5.73 8.47
N HIS A 190 7.71 4.63 8.55
CA HIS A 190 9.03 4.47 7.90
C HIS A 190 10.09 5.54 8.22
N LEU A 191 10.09 6.12 9.43
CA LEU A 191 11.11 7.08 9.88
C LEU A 191 12.51 6.45 10.08
N ASP A 192 12.61 5.12 10.02
CA ASP A 192 13.86 4.37 9.96
C ASP A 192 14.55 4.42 8.58
N TRP A 193 13.80 4.87 7.56
CA TRP A 193 14.25 5.05 6.18
C TRP A 193 14.22 6.52 5.75
N HIS A 194 13.20 7.27 6.20
CA HIS A 194 13.06 8.70 5.93
C HIS A 194 13.66 9.52 7.08
N PRO A 195 14.59 10.48 6.80
CA PRO A 195 15.23 11.28 7.85
C PRO A 195 14.27 12.23 8.58
N SER A 196 13.11 12.53 7.99
CA SER A 196 12.07 13.34 8.62
C SER A 196 10.69 13.04 8.02
N PHE A 197 9.63 13.43 8.73
CA PHE A 197 8.26 13.35 8.21
C PHE A 197 8.08 14.22 6.95
N GLU A 198 8.75 15.37 6.88
CA GLU A 198 8.73 16.23 5.69
C GLU A 198 9.38 15.54 4.48
N ASP A 199 10.48 14.80 4.67
CA ASP A 199 11.08 14.00 3.60
C ASP A 199 10.13 12.89 3.11
N TYR A 200 9.38 12.26 4.03
CA TYR A 200 8.36 11.27 3.68
C TYR A 200 7.22 11.87 2.85
N VAL A 201 6.70 13.03 3.27
CA VAL A 201 5.67 13.79 2.53
C VAL A 201 6.20 14.15 1.14
N ASN A 202 7.39 14.74 1.07
CA ASN A 202 8.00 15.16 -0.19
C ASN A 202 8.26 13.98 -1.12
N SER A 203 8.69 12.84 -0.60
CA SER A 203 8.89 11.61 -1.37
C SER A 203 7.59 11.13 -2.00
N LYS A 204 6.46 11.12 -1.27
CA LYS A 204 5.16 10.75 -1.85
C LYS A 204 4.65 11.77 -2.86
N ALA A 205 4.86 13.06 -2.62
CA ALA A 205 4.42 14.12 -3.52
C ALA A 205 5.13 14.08 -4.88
N ARG A 206 6.26 13.35 -5.01
CA ARG A 206 6.91 13.11 -6.30
C ARG A 206 6.01 12.38 -7.30
N ILE A 207 4.98 11.64 -6.84
CA ILE A 207 4.06 10.89 -7.71
C ILE A 207 3.40 11.75 -8.80
N PHE A 208 3.26 13.06 -8.56
CA PHE A 208 2.65 14.00 -9.51
C PHE A 208 3.64 15.08 -10.02
N GLU A 209 4.94 14.99 -9.71
CA GLU A 209 5.89 16.08 -10.01
C GLU A 209 6.04 16.35 -11.51
N ASN A 210 5.90 15.29 -12.31
CA ASN A 210 5.99 15.34 -13.76
C ASN A 210 4.62 15.45 -14.44
N GLN A 211 3.50 15.44 -13.69
CA GLN A 211 2.17 15.61 -14.28
C GLN A 211 2.00 17.03 -14.86
N ASP A 212 1.12 17.14 -15.85
CA ASP A 212 0.68 18.39 -16.48
C ASP A 212 -0.85 18.50 -16.47
N GLU A 213 -1.40 19.57 -17.05
CA GLU A 213 -2.82 19.90 -17.04
C GLU A 213 -3.75 18.83 -17.65
N ASN A 214 -3.21 17.89 -18.42
CA ASN A 214 -3.96 16.79 -19.03
C ASN A 214 -4.05 15.55 -18.14
N ASP A 215 -3.33 15.52 -17.03
CA ASP A 215 -3.33 14.41 -16.09
C ASP A 215 -4.31 14.66 -14.92
N LEU A 216 -4.63 13.61 -14.18
CA LEU A 216 -5.49 13.65 -13.00
C LEU A 216 -4.69 13.42 -11.71
N LEU A 217 -4.98 14.21 -10.68
CA LEU A 217 -4.51 13.99 -9.31
C LEU A 217 -5.69 13.94 -8.35
N ILE A 218 -5.87 12.81 -7.67
CA ILE A 218 -6.85 12.63 -6.61
C ILE A 218 -6.18 12.86 -5.25
N LEU A 219 -6.74 13.76 -4.46
CA LEU A 219 -6.25 14.08 -3.12
C LEU A 219 -7.34 13.86 -2.08
N ASN A 220 -6.94 13.36 -0.91
CA ASN A 220 -7.80 13.34 0.26
C ASN A 220 -7.99 14.78 0.78
N TYR A 221 -9.24 15.24 0.81
CA TYR A 221 -9.58 16.57 1.31
C TYR A 221 -9.55 16.65 2.84
N ASP A 222 -9.85 15.54 3.51
CA ASP A 222 -9.98 15.50 4.97
C ASP A 222 -8.63 15.31 5.67
N ASP A 223 -7.59 14.93 4.92
CA ASP A 223 -6.24 14.79 5.44
C ASP A 223 -5.49 16.14 5.37
N PRO A 224 -5.09 16.72 6.53
CA PRO A 224 -4.48 18.04 6.59
C PRO A 224 -3.06 18.10 6.00
N VAL A 225 -2.39 16.96 5.82
CA VAL A 225 -1.06 16.86 5.19
C VAL A 225 -1.20 16.75 3.67
N VAL A 226 -2.23 16.02 3.21
CA VAL A 226 -2.47 15.80 1.77
C VAL A 226 -3.16 17.00 1.11
N ARG A 227 -4.16 17.60 1.76
CA ARG A 227 -4.96 18.70 1.19
C ARG A 227 -4.11 19.86 0.66
N PRO A 228 -3.07 20.35 1.36
CA PRO A 228 -2.21 21.44 0.87
C PRO A 228 -1.37 21.08 -0.36
N LEU A 229 -1.18 19.79 -0.68
CA LEU A 229 -0.39 19.35 -1.84
C LEU A 229 -1.00 19.80 -3.17
N LYS A 230 -2.29 20.15 -3.21
CA LYS A 230 -2.93 20.80 -4.37
C LYS A 230 -2.14 22.01 -4.87
N ASN A 231 -1.53 22.78 -3.97
CA ASN A 231 -0.77 23.99 -4.33
C ASN A 231 0.51 23.70 -5.12
N ARG A 232 0.96 22.44 -5.16
CA ARG A 232 2.13 21.98 -5.91
C ARG A 232 1.75 21.34 -7.25
N ALA A 233 0.47 21.04 -7.46
CA ALA A 233 0.00 20.27 -8.60
C ALA A 233 -0.14 21.15 -9.85
N LYS A 234 0.26 20.59 -11.00
CA LYS A 234 0.00 21.18 -12.33
C LYS A 234 -1.20 20.52 -13.03
N SER A 235 -1.58 19.33 -12.58
CA SER A 235 -2.68 18.52 -13.09
C SER A 235 -4.05 18.96 -12.58
N LYS A 236 -5.11 18.40 -13.19
CA LYS A 236 -6.46 18.53 -12.67
C LYS A 236 -6.54 17.85 -11.30
N VAL A 237 -6.81 18.61 -10.26
CA VAL A 237 -7.00 18.07 -8.90
C VAL A 237 -8.46 17.77 -8.63
N VAL A 238 -8.75 16.53 -8.25
CA VAL A 238 -10.06 16.07 -7.76
C VAL A 238 -9.92 15.70 -6.30
N PHE A 239 -10.64 16.42 -5.44
CA PHE A 239 -10.69 16.08 -4.03
C PHE A 239 -11.67 14.94 -3.76
N VAL A 240 -11.40 14.15 -2.73
CA VAL A 240 -12.35 13.19 -2.14
C VAL A 240 -12.51 13.54 -0.66
N SER A 241 -13.75 13.72 -0.20
CA SER A 241 -14.08 13.96 1.21
C SER A 241 -15.15 12.97 1.70
N LEU A 242 -15.00 12.47 2.92
CA LEU A 242 -16.05 11.75 3.64
C LEU A 242 -16.72 12.59 4.73
N GLU A 243 -16.14 13.74 5.07
CA GLU A 243 -16.61 14.59 6.16
C GLU A 243 -17.49 15.75 5.69
N GLU A 244 -17.17 16.34 4.54
CA GLU A 244 -17.80 17.57 4.05
C GLU A 244 -18.32 17.40 2.61
N LYS A 245 -19.44 18.05 2.30
CA LYS A 245 -19.84 18.27 0.92
C LYS A 245 -18.89 19.29 0.29
N ILE A 246 -18.29 18.94 -0.84
CA ILE A 246 -17.41 19.82 -1.60
C ILE A 246 -18.04 20.21 -2.94
N GLU A 247 -17.79 21.46 -3.36
CA GLU A 247 -18.37 22.02 -4.59
C GLU A 247 -17.78 21.39 -5.87
N GLU A 248 -16.51 21.01 -5.84
CA GLU A 248 -15.80 20.36 -6.94
C GLU A 248 -14.97 19.20 -6.39
N GLY A 249 -15.29 17.99 -6.85
CA GLY A 249 -14.71 16.74 -6.35
C GLY A 249 -15.76 15.73 -5.90
N ALA A 250 -15.31 14.60 -5.36
CA ALA A 250 -16.20 13.57 -4.82
C ALA A 250 -16.42 13.74 -3.31
N TYR A 251 -17.64 13.54 -2.85
CA TYR A 251 -17.96 13.50 -1.42
C TYR A 251 -18.92 12.37 -1.06
N PHE A 252 -18.89 11.94 0.20
CA PHE A 252 -19.86 11.02 0.76
C PHE A 252 -20.97 11.77 1.49
N ASP A 253 -22.20 11.66 1.00
CA ASP A 253 -23.38 12.17 1.69
C ASP A 253 -23.83 11.17 2.76
N LYS A 254 -23.47 11.46 4.02
CA LYS A 254 -23.80 10.62 5.18
C LYS A 254 -25.32 10.43 5.39
N ASN A 255 -26.16 11.34 4.90
CA ASN A 255 -27.61 11.24 5.06
C ASN A 255 -28.23 10.26 4.07
N SER A 256 -27.78 10.32 2.81
CA SER A 256 -28.33 9.50 1.73
C SER A 256 -27.55 8.22 1.45
N GLY A 257 -26.33 8.10 1.97
CA GLY A 257 -25.44 6.95 1.74
C GLY A 257 -24.76 6.95 0.37
N TRP A 258 -24.89 8.02 -0.41
CA TRP A 258 -24.29 8.12 -1.75
C TRP A 258 -22.91 8.76 -1.73
N VAL A 259 -21.99 8.22 -2.55
CA VAL A 259 -20.79 8.93 -2.98
C VAL A 259 -21.09 9.64 -4.29
N ILE A 260 -20.91 10.96 -4.31
CA ILE A 260 -21.31 11.84 -5.41
C ILE A 260 -20.08 12.60 -5.90
N LEU A 261 -19.84 12.58 -7.21
CA LEU A 261 -18.83 13.42 -7.87
C LEU A 261 -19.50 14.69 -8.41
N THR A 262 -19.08 15.85 -7.94
CA THR A 262 -19.49 17.15 -8.47
C THR A 262 -18.42 17.68 -9.42
N GLU A 263 -18.83 18.00 -10.65
CA GLU A 263 -17.98 18.66 -11.64
C GLU A 263 -18.76 19.75 -12.39
N GLN A 264 -18.22 20.97 -12.40
CA GLN A 264 -18.84 22.13 -13.04
C GLN A 264 -20.29 22.33 -12.56
N GLY A 265 -20.50 22.18 -11.25
CA GLY A 265 -21.81 22.26 -10.60
C GLY A 265 -22.79 21.12 -10.95
N ARG A 266 -22.36 20.06 -11.63
CA ARG A 266 -23.19 18.87 -11.92
C ARG A 266 -22.83 17.72 -11.00
N GLU A 267 -23.82 17.22 -10.27
CA GLU A 267 -23.68 16.06 -9.40
C GLU A 267 -23.86 14.76 -10.18
N LYS A 268 -22.95 13.81 -9.98
CA LYS A 268 -22.94 12.47 -10.57
C LYS A 268 -22.85 11.45 -9.44
N PRO A 269 -23.94 10.76 -9.06
CA PRO A 269 -23.89 9.73 -8.03
C PRO A 269 -23.07 8.54 -8.54
N LEU A 270 -21.90 8.29 -7.97
CA LEU A 270 -21.01 7.20 -8.38
C LEU A 270 -21.54 5.86 -7.87
N PHE A 271 -21.75 5.73 -6.57
CA PHE A 271 -22.27 4.51 -5.94
C PHE A 271 -22.92 4.80 -4.59
N HIS A 272 -23.79 3.88 -4.13
CA HIS A 272 -24.34 3.90 -2.78
C HIS A 272 -23.50 3.01 -1.86
N VAL A 273 -23.40 3.32 -0.57
CA VAL A 273 -22.61 2.52 0.39
C VAL A 273 -23.03 1.04 0.42
N ASP A 274 -24.31 0.75 0.16
CA ASP A 274 -24.82 -0.62 0.08
C ASP A 274 -24.35 -1.40 -1.17
N ASP A 275 -23.76 -0.71 -2.16
CA ASP A 275 -23.07 -1.37 -3.27
C ASP A 275 -21.77 -2.05 -2.78
N LEU A 276 -21.25 -1.70 -1.60
CA LEU A 276 -20.02 -2.27 -1.05
C LEU A 276 -20.31 -3.47 -0.15
N LYS A 277 -19.62 -4.59 -0.41
CA LYS A 277 -19.55 -5.73 0.54
C LYS A 277 -18.53 -5.51 1.65
N ILE A 278 -17.48 -4.75 1.35
CA ILE A 278 -16.45 -4.36 2.31
C ILE A 278 -17.00 -3.31 3.27
N ARG A 279 -16.77 -3.49 4.56
CA ARG A 279 -17.31 -2.61 5.61
C ARG A 279 -16.31 -1.53 6.03
N GLY A 280 -16.81 -0.48 6.65
CA GLY A 280 -16.02 0.57 7.27
C GLY A 280 -15.85 1.82 6.41
N ILE A 281 -15.79 2.97 7.07
CA ILE A 281 -15.77 4.29 6.42
C ILE A 281 -14.52 4.48 5.53
N HIS A 282 -13.37 3.93 5.92
CA HIS A 282 -12.16 3.96 5.09
C HIS A 282 -12.32 3.16 3.79
N ASN A 283 -13.19 2.13 3.76
CA ASN A 283 -13.48 1.40 2.53
C ASN A 283 -14.43 2.17 1.61
N VAL A 284 -15.32 3.01 2.16
CA VAL A 284 -16.05 4.02 1.38
C VAL A 284 -15.07 5.01 0.74
N PHE A 285 -14.06 5.49 1.48
CA PHE A 285 -13.00 6.35 0.92
C PHE A 285 -12.24 5.64 -0.20
N ASN A 286 -11.78 4.41 0.04
CA ASN A 286 -11.04 3.63 -0.96
C ASN A 286 -11.88 3.41 -2.24
N ALA A 287 -13.18 3.12 -2.09
CA ALA A 287 -14.10 2.98 -3.21
C ALA A 287 -14.37 4.30 -3.92
N ALA A 288 -14.49 5.41 -3.19
CA ALA A 288 -14.61 6.75 -3.77
C ALA A 288 -13.40 7.09 -4.65
N VAL A 289 -12.18 6.91 -4.16
CA VAL A 289 -10.97 7.13 -4.97
C VAL A 289 -10.93 6.21 -6.20
N SER A 290 -11.24 4.92 -6.01
CA SER A 290 -11.20 3.92 -7.11
C SER A 290 -12.25 4.20 -8.19
N THR A 291 -13.46 4.61 -7.80
CA THR A 291 -14.52 4.97 -8.75
C THR A 291 -14.28 6.30 -9.43
N VAL A 292 -13.61 7.26 -8.78
CA VAL A 292 -13.13 8.47 -9.45
C VAL A 292 -12.10 8.10 -10.52
N PHE A 293 -11.11 7.25 -10.21
CA PHE A 293 -10.18 6.76 -11.25
C PHE A 293 -10.91 6.09 -12.41
N ALA A 294 -11.80 5.14 -12.14
CA ALA A 294 -12.56 4.42 -13.16
C ALA A 294 -13.45 5.37 -13.98
N TYR A 295 -14.08 6.37 -13.36
CA TYR A 295 -14.88 7.37 -14.05
C TYR A 295 -14.03 8.17 -15.05
N TYR A 296 -12.87 8.67 -14.63
CA TYR A 296 -11.94 9.41 -15.52
C TYR A 296 -11.24 8.51 -16.53
N TYR A 297 -11.15 7.21 -16.27
CA TYR A 297 -10.72 6.21 -17.26
C TYR A 297 -11.76 5.99 -18.37
N GLY A 298 -13.02 6.37 -18.12
CA GLY A 298 -14.12 6.23 -19.07
C GLY A 298 -15.04 5.04 -18.79
N ILE A 299 -14.95 4.42 -17.61
CA ILE A 299 -15.84 3.33 -17.21
C ILE A 299 -17.24 3.89 -16.91
N PRO A 300 -18.32 3.31 -17.47
CA PRO A 300 -19.67 3.74 -17.14
C PRO A 300 -20.02 3.49 -15.67
N ILE A 301 -20.50 4.54 -14.98
CA ILE A 301 -21.72 4.47 -14.14
C ILE A 301 -22.01 3.10 -13.49
N GLU A 302 -23.00 2.48 -14.10
CA GLU A 302 -23.62 1.24 -13.64
C GLU A 302 -22.66 0.04 -13.64
N MET A 303 -21.67 0.01 -14.55
CA MET A 303 -20.66 -1.04 -14.56
C MET A 303 -19.77 -0.97 -13.32
N MET A 304 -19.43 0.25 -12.89
CA MET A 304 -18.68 0.42 -11.64
C MET A 304 -19.48 -0.12 -10.45
N ARG A 305 -20.77 0.21 -10.34
CA ARG A 305 -21.63 -0.27 -9.25
C ARG A 305 -21.78 -1.78 -9.23
N GLU A 306 -21.95 -2.41 -10.39
CA GLU A 306 -21.98 -3.87 -10.51
C GLU A 306 -20.70 -4.50 -9.95
N LYS A 307 -19.53 -3.98 -10.37
CA LYS A 307 -18.23 -4.49 -9.92
C LYS A 307 -17.97 -4.24 -8.43
N LEU A 308 -18.43 -3.11 -7.89
CA LEU A 308 -18.36 -2.84 -6.44
C LEU A 308 -19.14 -3.90 -5.64
N ARG A 309 -20.32 -4.33 -6.13
CA ARG A 309 -21.13 -5.38 -5.49
C ARG A 309 -20.46 -6.76 -5.55
N GLU A 310 -19.55 -6.98 -6.48
CA GLU A 310 -18.79 -8.23 -6.61
C GLU A 310 -17.54 -8.26 -5.72
N PHE A 311 -16.94 -7.10 -5.46
CA PHE A 311 -15.67 -6.99 -4.75
C PHE A 311 -15.79 -7.40 -3.27
N LYS A 312 -15.08 -8.47 -2.89
CA LYS A 312 -15.12 -9.04 -1.53
C LYS A 312 -14.09 -8.44 -0.57
N GLY A 313 -13.21 -7.57 -1.04
CA GLY A 313 -12.06 -7.11 -0.27
C GLY A 313 -10.81 -7.96 -0.48
N LEU A 314 -9.72 -7.52 0.12
CA LEU A 314 -8.45 -8.25 0.14
C LEU A 314 -8.34 -9.08 1.42
N PRO A 315 -7.67 -10.25 1.37
CA PRO A 315 -7.40 -11.04 2.57
C PRO A 315 -6.70 -10.20 3.65
N HIS A 316 -7.08 -10.43 4.90
CA HIS A 316 -6.50 -9.78 6.09
C HIS A 316 -6.61 -8.24 6.13
N ARG A 317 -7.61 -7.64 5.44
CA ARG A 317 -7.92 -6.20 5.47
C ARG A 317 -9.35 -5.96 5.92
N ILE A 318 -9.58 -6.07 7.22
CA ILE A 318 -10.92 -6.08 7.85
C ILE A 318 -11.80 -7.13 7.16
N GLU A 319 -11.22 -8.31 6.95
CA GLU A 319 -11.87 -9.45 6.33
C GLU A 319 -12.82 -10.09 7.34
N PHE A 320 -14.10 -10.19 6.97
CA PHE A 320 -15.06 -10.92 7.79
C PHE A 320 -14.73 -12.41 7.77
N VAL A 321 -14.48 -12.99 8.95
CA VAL A 321 -14.13 -14.41 9.08
C VAL A 321 -15.38 -15.26 9.25
N LEU A 322 -16.16 -14.98 10.30
CA LEU A 322 -17.44 -15.61 10.63
C LEU A 322 -18.16 -14.84 11.75
N GLU A 323 -19.39 -15.28 12.03
CA GLU A 323 -20.17 -14.86 13.20
C GLU A 323 -20.50 -16.08 14.06
N LYS A 324 -20.28 -15.99 15.38
CA LYS A 324 -20.63 -17.04 16.36
C LYS A 324 -21.33 -16.40 17.56
N ASN A 325 -22.52 -16.91 17.94
CA ASN A 325 -23.29 -16.41 19.08
C ASN A 325 -23.53 -14.88 19.05
N GLY A 326 -23.76 -14.33 17.85
CA GLY A 326 -23.95 -12.90 17.64
C GLY A 326 -22.66 -12.06 17.69
N ILE A 327 -21.49 -12.68 17.84
CA ILE A 327 -20.18 -12.03 17.86
C ILE A 327 -19.53 -12.17 16.49
N LYS A 328 -19.11 -11.06 15.89
CA LYS A 328 -18.48 -11.05 14.56
C LYS A 328 -16.97 -10.96 14.68
N PHE A 329 -16.28 -11.74 13.87
CA PHE A 329 -14.81 -11.78 13.86
C PHE A 329 -14.28 -11.17 12.57
N TYR A 330 -13.33 -10.24 12.71
CA TYR A 330 -12.68 -9.56 11.59
C TYR A 330 -11.16 -9.70 11.68
N ASP A 331 -10.57 -10.08 10.54
CA ASP A 331 -9.12 -10.17 10.35
C ASP A 331 -8.60 -8.92 9.63
N ASP A 332 -7.87 -8.09 10.37
CA ASP A 332 -7.12 -6.94 9.86
C ASP A 332 -5.62 -7.08 10.19
N SER A 333 -5.08 -8.31 10.06
CA SER A 333 -3.65 -8.58 10.33
C SER A 333 -2.70 -7.72 9.50
N LYS A 334 -3.15 -7.14 8.37
CA LYS A 334 -2.37 -6.19 7.58
C LYS A 334 -2.18 -4.82 8.25
N GLY A 335 -2.96 -4.48 9.28
CA GLY A 335 -2.83 -3.27 10.09
C GLY A 335 -1.56 -3.28 10.97
N THR A 336 -0.40 -3.04 10.37
CA THR A 336 0.92 -3.18 11.03
C THR A 336 1.46 -1.89 11.66
N ASN A 337 0.69 -0.81 11.72
CA ASN A 337 1.05 0.45 12.36
C ASN A 337 -0.16 1.03 13.14
N PRO A 338 0.05 1.93 14.12
CA PRO A 338 -1.03 2.47 14.93
C PRO A 338 -2.14 3.12 14.10
N HIS A 339 -1.80 3.95 13.13
CA HIS A 339 -2.80 4.63 12.29
C HIS A 339 -3.71 3.64 11.52
N ALA A 340 -3.22 2.45 11.13
CA ALA A 340 -4.06 1.42 10.53
C ALA A 340 -5.12 0.90 11.52
N VAL A 341 -4.76 0.74 12.79
CA VAL A 341 -5.70 0.36 13.87
C VAL A 341 -6.74 1.45 14.07
N GLU A 342 -6.33 2.72 14.09
CA GLU A 342 -7.25 3.85 14.18
C GLU A 342 -8.29 3.82 13.06
N TRP A 343 -7.83 3.65 11.83
CA TRP A 343 -8.67 3.57 10.64
C TRP A 343 -9.63 2.37 10.67
N ALA A 344 -9.17 1.22 11.17
CA ALA A 344 -10.01 0.04 11.33
C ALA A 344 -11.11 0.27 12.36
N LEU A 345 -10.75 0.79 13.55
CA LEU A 345 -11.69 1.02 14.65
C LEU A 345 -12.80 2.01 14.28
N ARG A 346 -12.46 3.11 13.60
CA ARG A 346 -13.45 4.09 13.10
C ARG A 346 -14.45 3.49 12.09
N GLY A 347 -14.18 2.29 11.57
CA GLY A 347 -15.07 1.57 10.67
C GLY A 347 -16.20 0.82 11.37
N PHE A 348 -16.13 0.63 12.69
CA PHE A 348 -17.11 -0.13 13.47
C PHE A 348 -18.01 0.80 14.29
N LYS A 349 -19.31 0.49 14.29
CA LYS A 349 -20.27 1.14 15.20
C LYS A 349 -20.50 0.28 16.45
N GLU A 350 -20.30 -1.02 16.31
CA GLU A 350 -20.35 -2.02 17.36
C GLU A 350 -19.16 -1.89 18.31
N PRO A 351 -19.30 -2.22 19.62
CA PRO A 351 -18.17 -2.27 20.54
C PRO A 351 -17.15 -3.34 20.11
N VAL A 352 -15.87 -2.98 20.19
CA VAL A 352 -14.76 -3.82 19.71
C VAL A 352 -13.96 -4.42 20.86
N ILE A 353 -13.68 -5.72 20.78
CA ILE A 353 -12.55 -6.35 21.47
C ILE A 353 -11.38 -6.37 20.49
N LEU A 354 -10.36 -5.57 20.81
CA LEU A 354 -9.21 -5.39 19.94
C LEU A 354 -8.08 -6.34 20.34
N ILE A 355 -7.64 -7.20 19.42
CA ILE A 355 -6.40 -7.95 19.56
C ILE A 355 -5.27 -7.11 18.94
N MET A 356 -4.34 -6.63 19.77
CA MET A 356 -3.22 -5.79 19.32
C MET A 356 -1.86 -6.17 19.92
N GLY A 357 -0.79 -5.88 19.18
CA GLY A 357 0.58 -6.17 19.55
C GLY A 357 1.35 -6.97 18.48
N GLY A 358 2.61 -7.29 18.79
CA GLY A 358 3.58 -7.86 17.86
C GLY A 358 4.99 -7.35 18.15
N GLU A 359 5.85 -7.29 17.12
CA GLU A 359 7.21 -6.76 17.23
C GLU A 359 7.18 -5.25 17.52
N ASP A 360 7.78 -4.83 18.63
CA ASP A 360 7.88 -3.42 19.03
C ASP A 360 9.03 -2.75 18.26
N LYS A 361 8.68 -1.84 17.35
CA LYS A 361 9.62 -1.01 16.59
C LYS A 361 9.62 0.44 17.09
N ASP A 362 9.57 0.63 18.40
CA ASP A 362 9.46 1.94 19.05
C ASP A 362 8.24 2.77 18.59
N LEU A 363 7.15 2.11 18.22
CA LEU A 363 5.91 2.75 17.76
C LEU A 363 5.22 3.51 18.90
N ASP A 364 4.72 4.73 18.67
CA ASP A 364 3.92 5.44 19.67
C ASP A 364 2.43 5.08 19.55
N PHE A 365 1.86 4.50 20.60
CA PHE A 365 0.44 4.15 20.67
C PHE A 365 -0.42 5.26 21.28
N LYS A 366 0.17 6.32 21.85
CA LYS A 366 -0.59 7.41 22.49
C LYS A 366 -1.64 8.06 21.57
N PRO A 367 -1.37 8.27 20.26
CA PRO A 367 -2.39 8.79 19.35
C PRO A 367 -3.68 7.96 19.30
N LEU A 368 -3.60 6.64 19.57
CA LEU A 368 -4.75 5.74 19.55
C LEU A 368 -5.67 5.84 20.76
N ILE A 369 -5.24 6.47 21.85
CA ILE A 369 -5.96 6.45 23.13
C ILE A 369 -7.43 6.88 22.96
N ASN A 370 -7.68 7.99 22.26
CA ASN A 370 -9.03 8.51 22.11
C ASN A 370 -9.91 7.60 21.23
N THR A 371 -9.35 7.08 20.14
CA THR A 371 -10.08 6.18 19.24
C THR A 371 -10.41 4.86 19.93
N VAL A 372 -9.43 4.27 20.62
CA VAL A 372 -9.62 3.04 21.41
C VAL A 372 -10.67 3.24 22.50
N LYS A 373 -10.62 4.34 23.26
CA LYS A 373 -11.64 4.62 24.29
C LYS A 373 -13.05 4.75 23.74
N SER A 374 -13.18 5.20 22.49
CA SER A 374 -14.48 5.47 21.89
C SER A 374 -15.10 4.24 21.22
N HIS A 375 -14.28 3.27 20.80
CA HIS A 375 -14.74 2.11 20.01
C HIS A 375 -14.49 0.76 20.69
N CYS A 376 -13.50 0.66 21.58
CA CYS A 376 -13.12 -0.59 22.20
C CYS A 376 -13.69 -0.75 23.60
N LYS A 377 -14.16 -1.95 23.91
CA LYS A 377 -14.53 -2.36 25.27
C LYS A 377 -13.37 -3.03 26.02
N HIS A 378 -12.46 -3.69 25.29
CA HIS A 378 -11.36 -4.46 25.85
C HIS A 378 -10.21 -4.58 24.86
N ILE A 379 -8.98 -4.72 25.37
CA ILE A 379 -7.80 -5.03 24.56
C ILE A 379 -7.21 -6.38 24.96
N ILE A 380 -6.93 -7.22 23.97
CA ILE A 380 -6.10 -8.41 24.10
C ILE A 380 -4.70 -8.09 23.57
N ALA A 381 -3.73 -7.98 24.47
CA ALA A 381 -2.35 -7.67 24.12
C ALA A 381 -1.57 -8.96 23.77
N ILE A 382 -0.89 -8.97 22.62
CA ILE A 382 -0.08 -10.09 22.12
C ILE A 382 1.38 -9.68 21.79
N GLY A 383 2.28 -10.65 21.73
CA GLY A 383 3.64 -10.46 21.24
C GLY A 383 4.59 -9.70 22.16
N LYS A 384 5.70 -9.20 21.61
CA LYS A 384 6.72 -8.45 22.36
C LYS A 384 6.23 -7.07 22.83
N ALA A 385 5.32 -6.45 22.09
CA ALA A 385 4.76 -5.14 22.41
C ALA A 385 3.78 -5.13 23.61
N LYS A 386 3.46 -6.30 24.21
CA LYS A 386 2.52 -6.41 25.35
C LYS A 386 2.78 -5.40 26.47
N PRO A 387 4.00 -5.24 27.01
CA PRO A 387 4.22 -4.32 28.13
C PRO A 387 3.89 -2.87 27.77
N LYS A 388 4.13 -2.48 26.52
CA LYS A 388 3.87 -1.14 26.00
C LYS A 388 2.38 -0.90 25.72
N VAL A 389 1.67 -1.91 25.20
CA VAL A 389 0.20 -1.88 25.08
C VAL A 389 -0.43 -1.73 26.46
N VAL A 390 -0.02 -2.56 27.42
CA VAL A 390 -0.55 -2.51 28.80
C VAL A 390 -0.28 -1.15 29.44
N SER A 391 0.96 -0.64 29.38
CA SER A 391 1.30 0.65 29.99
C SER A 391 0.58 1.84 29.34
N THR A 392 0.26 1.76 28.03
CA THR A 392 -0.44 2.83 27.32
C THR A 392 -1.95 2.85 27.61
N PHE A 393 -2.59 1.68 27.69
CA PHE A 393 -4.07 1.60 27.67
C PHE A 393 -4.73 1.16 28.98
N SER A 394 -4.00 0.53 29.91
CA SER A 394 -4.60 -0.01 31.15
C SER A 394 -5.25 1.03 32.07
N SER A 395 -4.87 2.30 31.96
CA SER A 395 -5.50 3.42 32.69
C SER A 395 -6.79 3.92 32.01
N HIS A 396 -7.14 3.38 30.85
CA HIS A 396 -8.24 3.87 30.01
C HIS A 396 -9.33 2.82 29.78
N LEU A 397 -8.95 1.54 29.66
CA LEU A 397 -9.85 0.41 29.51
C LEU A 397 -9.16 -0.89 29.96
N PRO A 398 -9.92 -1.96 30.23
CA PRO A 398 -9.35 -3.26 30.56
C PRO A 398 -8.43 -3.80 29.44
N VAL A 399 -7.26 -4.29 29.85
CA VAL A 399 -6.28 -4.93 28.97
C VAL A 399 -5.95 -6.31 29.54
N THR A 400 -5.96 -7.34 28.70
CA THR A 400 -5.58 -8.71 29.06
C THR A 400 -4.46 -9.19 28.15
N GLU A 401 -3.43 -9.77 28.73
CA GLU A 401 -2.37 -10.40 27.94
C GLU A 401 -2.77 -11.79 27.46
N ALA A 402 -2.36 -12.13 26.24
CA ALA A 402 -2.42 -13.49 25.71
C ALA A 402 -1.01 -14.03 25.38
N SER A 403 -0.82 -15.35 25.53
CA SER A 403 0.45 -16.02 25.23
C SER A 403 0.68 -16.23 23.74
N ASP A 404 -0.39 -16.54 23.02
CA ASP A 404 -0.39 -16.85 21.59
C ASP A 404 -1.74 -16.47 20.96
N MET A 405 -1.89 -16.70 19.65
CA MET A 405 -3.12 -16.36 18.93
C MET A 405 -4.33 -17.20 19.36
N LYS A 406 -4.12 -18.45 19.78
CA LYS A 406 -5.21 -19.30 20.26
C LYS A 406 -5.78 -18.71 21.53
N ASP A 407 -4.91 -18.47 22.51
CA ASP A 407 -5.27 -17.86 23.79
C ASP A 407 -5.91 -16.47 23.58
N ALA A 408 -5.44 -15.69 22.62
CA ALA A 408 -6.03 -14.40 22.28
C ALA A 408 -7.46 -14.52 21.75
N VAL A 409 -7.72 -15.45 20.82
CA VAL A 409 -9.07 -15.71 20.28
C VAL A 409 -10.02 -16.22 21.37
N GLU A 410 -9.57 -17.18 22.18
CA GLU A 410 -10.38 -17.74 23.27
C GLU A 410 -10.75 -16.70 24.33
N LYS A 411 -9.77 -15.88 24.77
CA LYS A 411 -10.02 -14.79 25.70
C LYS A 411 -10.94 -13.74 25.12
N SER A 412 -10.75 -13.38 23.85
CA SER A 412 -11.63 -12.44 23.15
C SER A 412 -13.07 -12.94 23.15
N PHE A 413 -13.29 -14.20 22.78
CA PHE A 413 -14.64 -14.77 22.74
C PHE A 413 -15.31 -14.84 24.12
N LYS A 414 -14.56 -15.24 25.16
CA LYS A 414 -15.07 -15.28 26.55
C LYS A 414 -15.49 -13.91 27.07
N LEU A 415 -14.85 -12.85 26.59
CA LEU A 415 -15.15 -11.47 26.98
C LEU A 415 -16.20 -10.82 26.09
N ALA A 416 -16.51 -11.37 24.92
CA ALA A 416 -17.45 -10.83 23.95
C ALA A 416 -18.91 -11.16 24.31
N GLU A 417 -19.81 -10.24 23.98
CA GLU A 417 -21.26 -10.39 24.11
C GLU A 417 -21.91 -10.34 22.72
N PRO A 418 -23.13 -10.89 22.54
CA PRO A 418 -23.85 -10.77 21.27
C PRO A 418 -24.01 -9.31 20.84
N GLY A 419 -23.61 -9.01 19.61
CA GLY A 419 -23.57 -7.64 19.06
C GLY A 419 -22.16 -7.05 19.02
N ASP A 420 -21.18 -7.64 19.71
CA ASP A 420 -19.79 -7.18 19.68
C ASP A 420 -19.02 -7.66 18.46
N VAL A 421 -17.89 -6.99 18.24
CA VAL A 421 -16.88 -7.34 17.26
C VAL A 421 -15.58 -7.77 17.95
N VAL A 422 -14.99 -8.88 17.51
CA VAL A 422 -13.60 -9.23 17.77
C VAL A 422 -12.76 -8.86 16.55
N LEU A 423 -11.81 -7.95 16.73
CA LEU A 423 -10.97 -7.41 15.65
C LEU A 423 -9.50 -7.75 15.93
N LEU A 424 -8.87 -8.50 15.02
CA LEU A 424 -7.42 -8.54 14.95
C LEU A 424 -6.93 -7.34 14.15
N SER A 425 -6.50 -6.26 14.80
CA SER A 425 -5.82 -5.13 14.15
C SER A 425 -4.57 -4.79 14.97
N PRO A 426 -3.41 -5.37 14.61
CA PRO A 426 -2.30 -5.54 15.53
C PRO A 426 -1.55 -4.26 15.88
N GLY A 427 -1.53 -3.27 14.99
CA GLY A 427 -0.76 -2.03 15.15
C GLY A 427 0.76 -2.23 15.12
N CYS A 428 1.23 -3.46 14.96
CA CYS A 428 2.64 -3.86 14.96
C CYS A 428 2.97 -4.83 13.82
N ALA A 429 4.25 -4.88 13.46
CA ALA A 429 4.80 -5.94 12.61
C ALA A 429 4.68 -7.32 13.27
N SER A 430 4.66 -8.39 12.48
CA SER A 430 4.38 -9.75 12.95
C SER A 430 5.60 -10.59 13.30
N PHE A 431 6.81 -10.08 13.07
CA PHE A 431 8.05 -10.87 12.97
C PHE A 431 8.52 -11.49 14.30
N ASP A 432 7.92 -11.11 15.42
CA ASP A 432 8.19 -11.67 16.74
C ASP A 432 7.55 -13.05 16.93
N MET A 433 6.36 -13.26 16.35
CA MET A 433 5.56 -14.47 16.54
C MET A 433 5.32 -15.23 15.23
N PHE A 434 5.46 -14.58 14.07
CA PHE A 434 5.09 -15.11 12.76
C PHE A 434 6.08 -14.68 11.67
N LYS A 435 6.19 -15.46 10.60
CA LYS A 435 7.02 -15.15 9.42
C LYS A 435 6.59 -13.88 8.72
N ASN A 436 5.29 -13.60 8.67
CA ASN A 436 4.71 -12.42 8.04
C ASN A 436 3.25 -12.21 8.49
N TYR A 437 2.66 -11.08 8.08
CA TYR A 437 1.29 -10.72 8.46
C TYR A 437 0.24 -11.70 7.92
N LYS A 438 0.49 -12.38 6.78
CA LYS A 438 -0.45 -13.35 6.21
C LYS A 438 -0.56 -14.55 7.13
N GLU A 439 0.58 -15.11 7.54
CA GLU A 439 0.61 -16.23 8.50
C GLU A 439 -0.09 -15.86 9.83
N ARG A 440 0.12 -14.63 10.34
CA ARG A 440 -0.60 -14.15 11.53
C ARG A 440 -2.13 -14.13 11.33
N GLY A 441 -2.60 -13.65 10.18
CA GLY A 441 -4.02 -13.61 9.83
C GLY A 441 -4.59 -15.02 9.63
N ASP A 442 -3.90 -15.88 8.89
CA ASP A 442 -4.26 -17.29 8.67
C ASP A 442 -4.42 -18.05 10.00
N VAL A 443 -3.50 -17.85 10.94
CA VAL A 443 -3.56 -18.47 12.27
C VAL A 443 -4.74 -17.93 13.08
N PHE A 444 -5.03 -16.63 13.01
CA PHE A 444 -6.23 -16.06 13.63
C PHE A 444 -7.51 -16.65 13.06
N GLN A 445 -7.65 -16.67 11.72
CA GLN A 445 -8.81 -17.24 11.05
C GLN A 445 -8.98 -18.72 11.39
N TYR A 446 -7.88 -19.48 11.44
CA TYR A 446 -7.88 -20.87 11.85
C TYR A 446 -8.49 -21.06 13.25
N TRP A 447 -8.02 -20.31 14.25
CA TRP A 447 -8.52 -20.42 15.62
C TRP A 447 -9.95 -19.91 15.78
N VAL A 448 -10.33 -18.86 15.05
CA VAL A 448 -11.72 -18.39 15.00
C VAL A 448 -12.65 -19.46 14.41
N ARG A 449 -12.24 -20.14 13.32
CA ARG A 449 -13.02 -21.25 12.74
C ARG A 449 -13.08 -22.45 13.68
N LYS A 450 -11.98 -22.79 14.36
CA LYS A 450 -11.97 -23.87 15.37
C LYS A 450 -12.89 -23.59 16.53
N LEU A 451 -12.89 -22.35 17.03
CA LEU A 451 -13.82 -21.91 18.04
C LEU A 451 -15.27 -22.12 17.59
N ALA A 452 -15.63 -21.93 16.32
CA ALA A 452 -16.98 -22.15 15.80
C ALA A 452 -17.41 -23.62 15.70
N GLU A 453 -16.46 -24.56 15.64
CA GLU A 453 -16.73 -26.00 15.63
C GLU A 453 -17.02 -26.56 17.04
N GLU A 454 -16.56 -25.86 18.08
CA GLU A 454 -16.77 -26.22 19.49
C GLU A 454 -18.13 -25.68 19.96
N ASN A 455 -19.11 -26.56 20.18
CA ASN A 455 -20.50 -26.24 20.54
C ASN A 455 -20.64 -25.26 21.71
#